data_AF-A0A258NWW0-F1
#
_entry.id   AF-A0A258NWW0-F1
#
_cell.length_a   1.000
_cell.length_b   1.000
_cell.length_c   1.000
_cell.angle_alpha   90.00
_cell.angle_beta   90.00
_cell.angle_gamma   90.00
#
_symmetry.space_group_name_H-M   'P 1'
#
loop_
_entity.id
_entity.type
_entity.pdbx_description
1 polymer ?
#
loop_
_entity_poly.entity_id
_entity_poly.type
_entity_poly.pdbx_seq_one_letter_code
_entity_poly.pdbx_strand_id
1 'polypeptide(L)'
;MLDDVQRAHGGFIRNLLDATQSQAYTAFTTAGTSTAYTLTPSPAITAYAANQSFFVNFNAASGADPTLAISGIATPPNLVKENSDGTYSNIAANDIPINHRSRVTLISTTQALVERLPSIPGYSSGNQTITTGGALTLAHGLTKEPRIVILWLKCLTAEYGYSIGDKLLTNSEHNRVDGSPIGTSVIVNTTNIVIRYSSSATCFSAANATTGSATNLTNANWALVVEAFA
;
A
#
# COMPACT_ATOMS: atom_id res chain seq x y z
N MET A 1 -0.88 -63.20 -7.16
CA MET A 1 -1.02 -62.50 -5.86
C MET A 1 0.00 -61.38 -5.68
N LEU A 2 1.29 -61.56 -6.06
CA LEU A 2 2.29 -60.48 -6.01
C LEU A 2 2.05 -59.36 -7.05
N ASP A 3 1.57 -59.69 -8.26
CA ASP A 3 1.36 -58.69 -9.33
C ASP A 3 0.21 -57.72 -9.07
N ASP A 4 -0.86 -58.16 -8.41
CA ASP A 4 -2.01 -57.30 -8.08
C ASP A 4 -1.68 -56.30 -6.97
N VAL A 5 -0.83 -56.68 -6.00
CA VAL A 5 -0.37 -55.79 -4.93
C VAL A 5 0.56 -54.71 -5.48
N GLN A 6 1.47 -55.07 -6.40
CA GLN A 6 2.37 -54.09 -7.05
C GLN A 6 1.59 -53.12 -7.95
N ARG A 7 0.53 -53.60 -8.64
CA ARG A 7 -0.34 -52.73 -9.45
C ARG A 7 -1.17 -51.78 -8.59
N ALA A 8 -1.67 -52.22 -7.45
CA ALA A 8 -2.41 -51.39 -6.49
C ALA A 8 -1.51 -50.34 -5.82
N HIS A 9 -0.30 -50.72 -5.40
CA HIS A 9 0.67 -49.81 -4.77
C HIS A 9 1.19 -48.77 -5.78
N GLY A 10 1.47 -49.17 -7.02
CA GLY A 10 1.86 -48.24 -8.09
C GLY A 10 0.75 -47.26 -8.49
N GLY A 11 -0.52 -47.64 -8.37
CA GLY A 11 -1.67 -46.74 -8.59
C GLY A 11 -1.83 -45.70 -7.48
N PHE A 12 -1.72 -46.13 -6.22
CA PHE A 12 -1.79 -45.24 -5.06
C PHE A 12 -0.65 -44.22 -5.02
N ILE A 13 0.57 -44.67 -5.32
CA ILE A 13 1.76 -43.82 -5.36
C ILE A 13 1.62 -42.75 -6.46
N ARG A 14 1.17 -43.10 -7.67
CA ARG A 14 0.96 -42.12 -8.76
C ARG A 14 -0.11 -41.08 -8.41
N ASN A 15 -1.24 -41.49 -7.85
CA ASN A 15 -2.30 -40.56 -7.43
C ASN A 15 -1.83 -39.60 -6.32
N LEU A 16 -1.00 -40.08 -5.40
CA LEU A 16 -0.43 -39.23 -4.34
C LEU A 16 0.61 -38.25 -4.92
N LEU A 17 1.46 -38.70 -5.85
CA LEU A 17 2.43 -37.85 -6.53
C LEU A 17 1.72 -36.78 -7.37
N ASP A 18 0.68 -37.14 -8.11
CA ASP A 18 -0.09 -36.20 -8.94
C ASP A 18 -0.86 -35.18 -8.09
N ALA A 19 -1.45 -35.60 -6.96
CA ALA A 19 -2.10 -34.69 -6.02
C ALA A 19 -1.09 -33.72 -5.38
N THR A 20 0.08 -34.22 -4.96
CA THR A 20 1.15 -33.41 -4.34
C THR A 20 1.75 -32.42 -5.35
N GLN A 21 1.94 -32.86 -6.60
CA GLN A 21 2.49 -32.02 -7.67
C GLN A 21 1.49 -30.95 -8.14
N SER A 22 0.19 -31.26 -8.18
CA SER A 22 -0.86 -30.29 -8.55
C SER A 22 -0.98 -29.14 -7.55
N GLN A 23 -0.81 -29.42 -6.25
CA GLN A 23 -0.88 -28.43 -5.17
C GLN A 23 0.30 -27.47 -5.13
N ALA A 24 1.49 -27.91 -5.56
CA ALA A 24 2.69 -27.07 -5.62
C ALA A 24 2.51 -25.82 -6.52
N TYR A 25 1.47 -25.79 -7.36
CA TYR A 25 1.20 -24.71 -8.31
C TYR A 25 -0.16 -24.03 -8.15
N THR A 26 -1.00 -24.43 -7.18
CA THR A 26 -2.32 -23.81 -6.95
C THR A 26 -2.31 -22.87 -5.75
N ALA A 27 -2.86 -21.68 -5.92
CA ALA A 27 -3.26 -20.88 -4.75
C ALA A 27 -4.58 -21.44 -4.20
N PHE A 28 -4.65 -21.65 -2.90
CA PHE A 28 -5.87 -22.08 -2.23
C PHE A 28 -6.81 -20.89 -2.06
N THR A 29 -8.01 -20.97 -2.62
CA THR A 29 -9.06 -20.00 -2.34
C THR A 29 -9.61 -20.25 -0.95
N THR A 30 -9.62 -19.21 -0.12
CA THR A 30 -10.23 -19.25 1.22
C THR A 30 -11.74 -19.43 1.14
N ALA A 31 -12.32 -19.95 2.21
CA ALA A 31 -13.75 -19.82 2.51
C ALA A 31 -13.90 -19.08 3.86
N GLY A 32 -15.12 -19.01 4.39
CA GLY A 32 -15.42 -18.36 5.67
C GLY A 32 -15.85 -16.91 5.51
N THR A 33 -15.56 -16.09 6.52
CA THR A 33 -16.03 -14.70 6.65
C THR A 33 -14.87 -13.71 6.69
N SER A 34 -15.17 -12.41 6.66
CA SER A 34 -14.16 -11.34 6.66
C SER A 34 -13.24 -11.34 7.90
N THR A 35 -13.66 -11.92 9.03
CA THR A 35 -12.85 -12.04 10.26
C THR A 35 -12.39 -13.46 10.57
N ALA A 36 -12.80 -14.46 9.77
CA ALA A 36 -12.46 -15.86 9.99
C ALA A 36 -12.40 -16.60 8.65
N TYR A 37 -11.23 -16.55 8.02
CA TYR A 37 -10.95 -17.28 6.79
C TYR A 37 -10.63 -18.74 7.10
N THR A 38 -10.93 -19.63 6.16
CA THR A 38 -10.64 -21.06 6.29
C THR A 38 -9.93 -21.60 5.05
N LEU A 39 -8.97 -22.51 5.25
CA LEU A 39 -8.30 -23.28 4.20
C LEU A 39 -8.32 -24.77 4.55
N THR A 40 -8.50 -25.61 3.54
CA THR A 40 -8.36 -27.06 3.64
C THR A 40 -7.37 -27.52 2.58
N PRO A 41 -6.08 -27.28 2.78
CA PRO A 41 -5.06 -27.81 1.89
C PRO A 41 -5.09 -29.34 1.96
N SER A 42 -4.74 -29.98 0.85
CA SER A 42 -4.36 -31.39 0.83
C SER A 42 -2.85 -31.43 0.59
N PRO A 43 -2.11 -32.43 1.14
CA PRO A 43 -2.47 -33.13 2.37
C PRO A 43 -2.78 -32.14 3.50
N ALA A 44 -3.75 -32.48 4.34
CA ALA A 44 -4.11 -31.64 5.47
C ALA A 44 -2.96 -31.59 6.48
N ILE A 45 -2.56 -30.38 6.90
CA ILE A 45 -1.67 -30.24 8.05
C ILE A 45 -2.34 -30.72 9.34
N THR A 46 -1.55 -31.26 10.27
CA THR A 46 -2.02 -31.77 11.57
C THR A 46 -1.76 -30.80 12.72
N ALA A 47 -0.85 -29.84 12.53
CA ALA A 47 -0.52 -28.81 13.49
C ALA A 47 0.05 -27.57 12.77
N TYR A 48 -0.17 -26.40 13.37
CA TYR A 48 0.52 -25.18 13.00
C TYR A 48 2.00 -25.27 13.41
N ALA A 49 2.90 -24.97 12.49
CA ALA A 49 4.32 -24.84 12.77
C ALA A 49 4.87 -23.60 12.07
N ALA A 50 5.82 -22.92 12.73
CA ALA A 50 6.49 -21.77 12.13
C ALA A 50 7.14 -22.14 10.79
N ASN A 51 7.20 -21.17 9.88
CA ASN A 51 7.70 -21.26 8.51
C ASN A 51 6.86 -22.11 7.54
N GLN A 52 5.71 -22.65 7.96
CA GLN A 52 4.74 -23.21 7.02
C GLN A 52 4.13 -22.10 6.14
N SER A 53 4.12 -22.29 4.83
CA SER A 53 3.68 -21.29 3.85
C SER A 53 2.59 -21.83 2.94
N PHE A 54 1.61 -20.98 2.64
CA PHE A 54 0.51 -21.29 1.72
C PHE A 54 0.35 -20.14 0.71
N PHE A 55 0.16 -20.45 -0.57
CA PHE A 55 -0.30 -19.46 -1.53
C PHE A 55 -1.82 -19.36 -1.42
N VAL A 56 -2.33 -18.17 -1.10
CA VAL A 56 -3.73 -17.96 -0.74
C VAL A 56 -4.38 -16.95 -1.68
N ASN A 57 -5.61 -17.23 -2.12
CA ASN A 57 -6.52 -16.28 -2.74
C ASN A 57 -7.67 -15.96 -1.76
N PHE A 58 -7.81 -14.70 -1.36
CA PHE A 58 -8.80 -14.28 -0.36
C PHE A 58 -10.19 -14.14 -0.98
N ASN A 59 -11.22 -14.81 -0.43
CA ASN A 59 -12.59 -14.82 -0.97
C ASN A 59 -13.45 -13.63 -0.54
N ALA A 60 -12.98 -12.84 0.44
CA ALA A 60 -13.64 -11.66 0.96
C ALA A 60 -12.60 -10.64 1.41
N ALA A 61 -12.97 -9.36 1.44
CA ALA A 61 -12.12 -8.35 2.05
C ALA A 61 -12.01 -8.57 3.58
N SER A 62 -10.88 -8.22 4.17
CA SER A 62 -10.64 -8.42 5.61
C SER A 62 -11.53 -7.54 6.47
N GLY A 63 -12.01 -8.09 7.58
CA GLY A 63 -12.49 -7.34 8.74
C GLY A 63 -11.32 -7.00 9.67
N ALA A 64 -11.63 -6.49 10.86
CA ALA A 64 -10.61 -6.26 11.88
C ALA A 64 -10.14 -7.59 12.50
N ASP A 65 -8.83 -7.71 12.72
CA ASP A 65 -8.18 -8.86 13.37
C ASP A 65 -8.60 -10.24 12.80
N PRO A 66 -8.53 -10.45 11.47
CA PRO A 66 -8.98 -11.68 10.86
C PRO A 66 -8.06 -12.86 11.19
N THR A 67 -8.62 -14.06 11.24
CA THR A 67 -7.88 -15.32 11.44
C THR A 67 -7.87 -16.20 10.20
N LEU A 68 -6.95 -17.16 10.15
CA LEU A 68 -6.88 -18.19 9.10
C LEU A 68 -6.89 -19.60 9.70
N ALA A 69 -8.06 -20.22 9.77
CA ALA A 69 -8.18 -21.62 10.18
C ALA A 69 -7.70 -22.53 9.05
N ILE A 70 -6.80 -23.47 9.33
CA ILE A 70 -6.24 -24.38 8.32
C ILE A 70 -6.51 -25.81 8.76
N SER A 71 -7.07 -26.63 7.87
CA SER A 71 -7.39 -28.04 8.12
C SER A 71 -8.26 -28.31 9.35
N GLY A 72 -9.04 -27.32 9.80
CA GLY A 72 -9.87 -27.44 11.00
C GLY A 72 -9.10 -27.51 12.33
N ILE A 73 -7.81 -27.18 12.34
CA ILE A 73 -7.00 -27.12 13.57
C ILE A 73 -7.57 -26.04 14.51
N ALA A 74 -7.66 -26.36 15.80
CA ALA A 74 -8.14 -25.43 16.82
C ALA A 74 -7.20 -24.22 16.99
N THR A 75 -7.71 -23.13 17.57
CA THR A 75 -6.98 -21.87 17.79
C THR A 75 -6.30 -21.32 16.52
N PRO A 76 -7.08 -20.84 15.54
CA PRO A 76 -6.55 -20.28 14.30
C PRO A 76 -5.57 -19.12 14.54
N PRO A 77 -4.46 -19.02 13.79
CA PRO A 77 -3.57 -17.87 13.85
C PRO A 77 -4.23 -16.60 13.36
N ASN A 78 -3.91 -15.47 14.00
CA ASN A 78 -4.26 -14.14 13.52
C ASN A 78 -3.43 -13.82 12.27
N LEU A 79 -4.06 -13.24 11.26
CA LEU A 79 -3.36 -12.69 10.11
C LEU A 79 -2.71 -11.37 10.50
N VAL A 80 -1.44 -11.23 10.18
CA VAL A 80 -0.63 -10.05 10.49
C VAL A 80 0.04 -9.50 9.24
N LYS A 81 0.44 -8.23 9.31
CA LYS A 81 1.31 -7.55 8.34
C LYS A 81 2.61 -7.15 9.01
N GLU A 82 3.68 -7.11 8.23
CA GLU A 82 4.96 -6.57 8.63
C GLU A 82 4.93 -5.04 8.54
N ASN A 83 5.36 -4.38 9.61
CA ASN A 83 5.58 -2.95 9.67
C ASN A 83 6.98 -2.63 9.13
N SER A 84 7.23 -1.38 8.75
CA SER A 84 8.53 -0.96 8.21
C SER A 84 9.71 -1.10 9.19
N ASP A 85 9.45 -1.30 10.48
CA ASP A 85 10.45 -1.55 11.53
C ASP A 85 10.71 -3.05 11.77
N GLY A 86 10.11 -3.93 10.96
CA GLY A 86 10.22 -5.39 11.10
C GLY A 86 9.32 -5.99 12.18
N THR A 87 8.48 -5.19 12.86
CA THR A 87 7.49 -5.71 13.81
C THR A 87 6.22 -6.18 13.07
N TYR A 88 5.38 -6.97 13.73
CA TYR A 88 4.11 -7.43 13.17
C TYR A 88 2.91 -6.76 13.83
N SER A 89 1.94 -6.32 13.02
CA SER A 89 0.64 -5.83 13.50
C SER A 89 -0.50 -6.63 12.89
N ASN A 90 -1.63 -6.75 13.61
CA ASN A 90 -2.81 -7.42 13.07
C ASN A 90 -3.30 -6.71 11.79
N ILE A 91 -3.84 -7.51 10.87
CA ILE A 91 -4.54 -7.02 9.69
C ILE A 91 -5.78 -6.24 10.12
N ALA A 92 -5.94 -5.03 9.59
CA ALA A 92 -7.10 -4.19 9.80
C ALA A 92 -8.20 -4.47 8.76
N ALA A 93 -9.38 -3.89 8.97
CA ALA A 93 -10.45 -3.95 7.99
C ALA A 93 -9.99 -3.36 6.65
N ASN A 94 -10.25 -4.07 5.56
CA ASN A 94 -9.90 -3.75 4.17
C ASN A 94 -8.41 -3.71 3.82
N ASP A 95 -7.49 -4.06 4.73
CA ASP A 95 -6.07 -4.24 4.39
C ASP A 95 -5.87 -5.33 3.32
N ILE A 96 -6.70 -6.37 3.34
CA ILE A 96 -6.75 -7.42 2.33
C ILE A 96 -8.03 -7.24 1.50
N PRO A 97 -7.96 -6.87 0.22
CA PRO A 97 -9.13 -6.80 -0.65
C PRO A 97 -9.59 -8.19 -1.09
N ILE A 98 -10.84 -8.28 -1.55
CA ILE A 98 -11.35 -9.49 -2.18
C ILE A 98 -10.50 -9.87 -3.40
N ASN A 99 -10.31 -11.18 -3.62
CA ASN A 99 -9.46 -11.76 -4.67
C ASN A 99 -7.97 -11.38 -4.57
N HIS A 100 -7.55 -10.83 -3.43
CA HIS A 100 -6.12 -10.63 -3.20
C HIS A 100 -5.41 -11.97 -3.15
N ARG A 101 -4.25 -12.05 -3.81
CA ARG A 101 -3.41 -13.25 -3.79
C ARG A 101 -2.09 -12.94 -3.09
N SER A 102 -1.74 -13.71 -2.07
CA SER A 102 -0.47 -13.56 -1.34
C SER A 102 0.03 -14.91 -0.87
N ARG A 103 1.34 -15.01 -0.62
CA ARG A 103 1.85 -16.03 0.28
C ARG A 103 1.46 -15.66 1.71
N VAL A 104 1.02 -16.65 2.47
CA VAL A 104 0.73 -16.56 3.90
C VAL A 104 1.67 -17.50 4.63
N THR A 105 2.47 -16.98 5.54
CA THR A 105 3.53 -17.74 6.23
C THR A 105 3.31 -17.69 7.73
N LEU A 106 3.22 -18.86 8.37
CA LEU A 106 3.12 -18.95 9.81
C LEU A 106 4.42 -18.46 10.45
N ILE A 107 4.38 -17.36 11.19
CA ILE A 107 5.54 -16.88 11.96
C ILE A 107 5.61 -17.64 13.29
N SER A 108 4.46 -17.99 13.83
CA SER A 108 4.30 -18.79 15.06
C SER A 108 3.02 -19.64 14.98
N THR A 109 2.68 -20.36 16.05
CA THR A 109 1.41 -21.08 16.14
C THR A 109 0.19 -20.15 16.23
N THR A 110 0.38 -18.85 16.49
CA THR A 110 -0.70 -17.88 16.74
C THR A 110 -0.73 -16.73 15.74
N GLN A 111 0.28 -16.60 14.87
CA GLN A 111 0.40 -15.51 13.90
C GLN A 111 0.82 -16.02 12.52
N ALA A 112 0.15 -15.50 11.49
CA ALA A 112 0.39 -15.81 10.09
C ALA A 112 0.59 -14.51 9.28
N LEU A 113 1.79 -14.31 8.74
CA LEU A 113 2.15 -13.15 7.93
C LEU A 113 1.50 -13.21 6.55
N VAL A 114 0.81 -12.15 6.15
CA VAL A 114 0.45 -11.92 4.74
C VAL A 114 1.58 -11.16 4.07
N GLU A 115 2.43 -11.88 3.32
CA GLU A 115 3.72 -11.35 2.87
C GLU A 115 3.66 -10.26 1.80
N ARG A 116 2.52 -10.16 1.11
CA ARG A 116 2.26 -9.09 0.15
C ARG A 116 0.88 -8.56 0.44
N LEU A 117 0.78 -7.29 0.84
CA LEU A 117 -0.47 -6.55 0.81
C LEU A 117 -0.55 -5.70 -0.47
N PRO A 118 -1.73 -5.24 -0.88
CA PRO A 118 -1.82 -4.20 -1.91
C PRO A 118 -0.95 -3.01 -1.50
N SER A 119 -0.40 -2.31 -2.50
CA SER A 119 0.46 -1.14 -2.28
C SER A 119 -0.17 -0.15 -1.30
N ILE A 120 0.68 0.47 -0.48
CA ILE A 120 0.37 1.49 0.51
C ILE A 120 -0.75 2.41 0.00
N PRO A 121 -1.85 2.62 0.75
CA PRO A 121 -2.87 3.58 0.38
C PRO A 121 -2.20 4.94 0.19
N GLY A 122 -2.15 5.42 -1.05
CA GLY A 122 -1.65 6.74 -1.38
C GLY A 122 -2.82 7.73 -1.42
N TYR A 123 -2.59 8.93 -0.94
CA TYR A 123 -3.48 10.06 -1.14
C TYR A 123 -3.00 10.91 -2.31
N SER A 124 -3.93 11.42 -3.13
CA SER A 124 -3.65 12.46 -4.12
C SER A 124 -4.73 13.54 -4.04
N SER A 125 -4.31 14.81 -3.97
CA SER A 125 -5.24 15.94 -3.90
C SER A 125 -5.88 16.30 -5.24
N GLY A 126 -5.36 15.78 -6.36
CA GLY A 126 -5.57 16.41 -7.67
C GLY A 126 -5.03 17.84 -7.71
N ASN A 127 -5.44 18.63 -8.71
CA ASN A 127 -5.01 20.01 -8.87
C ASN A 127 -5.67 20.93 -7.84
N GLN A 128 -4.86 21.61 -7.03
CA GLN A 128 -5.32 22.59 -6.05
C GLN A 128 -4.94 24.00 -6.49
N THR A 129 -5.86 24.95 -6.29
CA THR A 129 -5.62 26.37 -6.58
C THR A 129 -4.59 26.93 -5.61
N ILE A 130 -3.64 27.71 -6.14
CA ILE A 130 -2.67 28.46 -5.35
C ILE A 130 -3.27 29.83 -5.03
N THR A 131 -3.52 30.09 -3.75
CA THR A 131 -4.06 31.37 -3.27
C THR A 131 -3.04 32.04 -2.38
N THR A 132 -2.53 33.21 -2.79
CA THR A 132 -1.57 33.99 -2.01
C THR A 132 -2.05 34.21 -0.57
N GLY A 133 -1.21 33.84 0.41
CA GLY A 133 -1.51 33.92 1.84
C GLY A 133 -2.63 33.00 2.32
N GLY A 134 -3.21 32.18 1.44
CA GLY A 134 -4.34 31.31 1.71
C GLY A 134 -3.95 30.05 2.47
N ALA A 135 -4.93 29.44 3.14
CA ALA A 135 -4.82 28.11 3.72
C ALA A 135 -5.56 27.10 2.85
N LEU A 136 -4.97 25.93 2.68
CA LEU A 136 -5.54 24.76 2.03
C LEU A 136 -5.59 23.62 3.04
N THR A 137 -6.75 22.99 3.21
CA THR A 137 -6.93 21.83 4.09
C THR A 137 -7.39 20.64 3.26
N LEU A 138 -6.65 19.54 3.34
CA LEU A 138 -6.86 18.33 2.57
C LEU A 138 -7.09 17.15 3.51
N ALA A 139 -8.31 16.61 3.53
CA ALA A 139 -8.59 15.35 4.22
C ALA A 139 -8.00 14.19 3.41
N HIS A 140 -7.06 13.44 3.98
CA HIS A 140 -6.29 12.45 3.22
C HIS A 140 -6.86 11.03 3.26
N GLY A 141 -7.75 10.72 4.21
CA GLY A 141 -8.42 9.41 4.32
C GLY A 141 -7.52 8.21 4.69
N LEU A 142 -6.19 8.40 4.72
CA LEU A 142 -5.24 7.39 5.20
C LEU A 142 -5.52 6.98 6.65
N THR A 143 -5.26 5.72 6.98
CA THR A 143 -5.54 5.12 8.30
C THR A 143 -4.52 5.50 9.39
N LYS A 144 -3.43 6.17 9.01
CA LYS A 144 -2.41 6.74 9.88
C LYS A 144 -1.95 8.08 9.31
N GLU A 145 -1.29 8.87 10.15
CA GLU A 145 -0.60 10.08 9.69
C GLU A 145 0.43 9.73 8.60
N PRO A 146 0.38 10.38 7.42
CA PRO A 146 1.34 10.10 6.35
C PRO A 146 2.77 10.39 6.77
N ARG A 147 3.68 9.43 6.51
CA ARG A 147 5.12 9.59 6.78
C ARG A 147 5.86 10.35 5.68
N ILE A 148 5.29 10.35 4.48
CA ILE A 148 5.84 11.05 3.32
C ILE A 148 4.73 11.92 2.73
N VAL A 149 5.03 13.20 2.54
CA VAL A 149 4.19 14.15 1.80
C VAL A 149 5.06 14.81 0.74
N ILE A 150 4.61 14.72 -0.52
CA ILE A 150 5.29 15.27 -1.69
C ILE A 150 4.43 16.38 -2.27
N LEU A 151 5.04 17.55 -2.49
CA LEU A 151 4.39 18.69 -3.11
C LEU A 151 4.91 18.82 -4.54
N TRP A 152 3.99 18.79 -5.49
CA TRP A 152 4.25 19.03 -6.90
C TRP A 152 3.62 20.36 -7.32
N LEU A 153 4.33 21.12 -8.14
CA LEU A 153 3.75 22.19 -8.95
C LEU A 153 3.47 21.63 -10.34
N LYS A 154 2.21 21.63 -10.75
CA LYS A 154 1.80 21.19 -12.09
C LYS A 154 1.49 22.39 -12.98
N CYS A 155 2.15 22.48 -14.12
CA CYS A 155 1.93 23.52 -15.11
C CYS A 155 0.54 23.35 -15.76
N LEU A 156 -0.29 24.39 -15.69
CA LEU A 156 -1.62 24.48 -16.30
C LEU A 156 -1.59 25.31 -17.58
N THR A 157 -0.67 26.27 -17.68
CA THR A 157 -0.46 27.13 -18.85
C THR A 157 1.04 27.26 -19.06
N ALA A 158 1.51 27.01 -20.28
CA ALA A 158 2.94 26.98 -20.59
C ALA A 158 3.65 28.29 -20.17
N GLU A 159 4.74 28.16 -19.42
CA GLU A 159 5.44 29.29 -18.78
C GLU A 159 6.91 28.93 -18.57
N TYR A 160 7.84 29.87 -18.78
CA TYR A 160 9.28 29.71 -18.50
C TYR A 160 9.93 28.41 -19.05
N GLY A 161 9.47 27.95 -20.21
CA GLY A 161 9.96 26.73 -20.86
C GLY A 161 9.29 25.43 -20.40
N TYR A 162 8.36 25.49 -19.44
CA TYR A 162 7.54 24.36 -19.00
C TYR A 162 6.29 24.21 -19.87
N SER A 163 5.95 22.98 -20.21
CA SER A 163 4.76 22.61 -20.96
C SER A 163 3.58 22.32 -20.03
N ILE A 164 2.35 22.46 -20.55
CA ILE A 164 1.14 22.09 -19.81
C ILE A 164 1.23 20.62 -19.41
N GLY A 165 1.05 20.33 -18.12
CA GLY A 165 1.11 19.00 -17.54
C GLY A 165 2.44 18.65 -16.86
N ASP A 166 3.51 19.40 -17.12
CA ASP A 166 4.80 19.18 -16.45
C ASP A 166 4.67 19.33 -14.94
N LYS A 167 5.34 18.45 -14.20
CA LYS A 167 5.40 18.46 -12.73
C LYS A 167 6.79 18.84 -12.26
N LEU A 168 6.87 19.84 -11.39
CA LEU A 168 8.08 20.24 -10.69
C LEU A 168 7.95 19.88 -9.21
N LEU A 169 9.00 19.28 -8.63
CA LEU A 169 9.07 19.06 -7.19
C LEU A 169 9.26 20.41 -6.48
N THR A 170 8.44 20.71 -5.49
CA THR A 170 8.60 21.89 -4.64
C THR A 170 8.75 21.47 -3.19
N ASN A 171 9.53 22.26 -2.45
CA ASN A 171 9.85 22.07 -1.05
C ASN A 171 8.96 22.96 -0.17
N SER A 172 8.80 22.59 1.10
CA SER A 172 8.01 23.34 2.10
C SER A 172 8.84 24.42 2.79
N GLU A 173 9.76 25.06 2.08
CA GLU A 173 10.72 26.00 2.67
C GLU A 173 10.79 27.32 1.92
N HIS A 174 11.26 28.33 2.66
CA HIS A 174 11.47 29.68 2.21
C HIS A 174 12.93 29.82 1.77
N ASN A 175 13.19 30.10 0.49
CA ASN A 175 14.55 30.42 0.05
C ASN A 175 14.54 31.57 -0.96
N ARG A 176 14.52 32.80 -0.46
CA ARG A 176 14.66 34.00 -1.29
C ARG A 176 15.61 35.00 -0.64
N VAL A 177 16.55 35.51 -1.43
CA VAL A 177 17.65 36.38 -0.97
C VAL A 177 17.16 37.74 -0.45
N ASP A 178 15.99 38.19 -0.90
CA ASP A 178 15.41 39.49 -0.53
C ASP A 178 14.49 39.44 0.71
N GLY A 179 14.38 38.29 1.38
CA GLY A 179 13.55 38.10 2.57
C GLY A 179 12.04 38.02 2.32
N SER A 180 11.59 38.03 1.05
CA SER A 180 10.15 37.95 0.73
C SER A 180 9.61 36.52 0.95
N PRO A 181 8.46 36.34 1.64
CA PRO A 181 7.92 35.01 1.95
C PRO A 181 7.60 34.22 0.69
N ILE A 182 8.28 33.09 0.44
CA ILE A 182 7.98 32.15 -0.66
C ILE A 182 7.78 30.74 -0.12
N GLY A 183 7.15 29.88 -0.92
CA GLY A 183 6.91 28.48 -0.63
C GLY A 183 5.63 28.25 0.18
N THR A 184 5.63 27.14 0.91
CA THR A 184 4.51 26.73 1.76
C THR A 184 5.01 26.24 3.10
N SER A 185 4.16 26.32 4.13
CA SER A 185 4.31 25.49 5.33
C SER A 185 3.31 24.35 5.29
N VAL A 186 3.72 23.16 5.71
CA VAL A 186 2.88 21.95 5.70
C VAL A 186 2.78 21.40 7.12
N ILE A 187 1.55 21.19 7.59
CA ILE A 187 1.25 20.51 8.86
C ILE A 187 0.47 19.25 8.51
N VAL A 188 0.96 18.11 8.99
CA VAL A 188 0.36 16.80 8.75
C VAL A 188 -0.14 16.27 10.08
N ASN A 189 -1.30 15.62 10.06
CA ASN A 189 -1.80 14.83 11.19
C ASN A 189 -2.52 13.59 10.67
N THR A 190 -3.16 12.83 11.56
CA THR A 190 -3.86 11.58 11.21
C THR A 190 -5.08 11.74 10.31
N THR A 191 -5.57 12.96 10.10
CA THR A 191 -6.82 13.21 9.35
C THR A 191 -6.61 14.17 8.17
N ASN A 192 -5.71 15.14 8.32
CA ASN A 192 -5.57 16.27 7.42
C ASN A 192 -4.11 16.61 7.11
N ILE A 193 -3.90 17.08 5.88
CA ILE A 193 -2.72 17.83 5.46
C ILE A 193 -3.16 19.29 5.31
N VAL A 194 -2.57 20.19 6.10
CA VAL A 194 -2.86 21.62 6.11
C VAL A 194 -1.66 22.36 5.54
N ILE A 195 -1.92 23.16 4.50
CA ILE A 195 -0.90 23.90 3.76
C ILE A 195 -1.21 25.39 3.87
N ARG A 196 -0.18 26.19 4.19
CA ARG A 196 -0.25 27.65 4.11
C ARG A 196 0.61 28.11 2.94
N TYR A 197 0.01 28.81 1.99
CA TYR A 197 0.76 29.48 0.93
C TYR A 197 1.40 30.75 1.48
N SER A 198 2.58 31.09 0.97
CA SER A 198 3.23 32.36 1.32
C SER A 198 2.37 33.56 0.91
N SER A 199 2.55 34.70 1.61
CA SER A 199 1.81 35.93 1.35
C SER A 199 2.37 36.77 0.19
N SER A 200 3.44 36.32 -0.47
CA SER A 200 3.95 37.01 -1.67
C SER A 200 3.03 36.80 -2.87
N ALA A 201 2.99 37.80 -3.76
CA ALA A 201 2.21 37.73 -5.00
C ALA A 201 2.58 36.50 -5.87
N THR A 202 3.84 36.07 -5.81
CA THR A 202 4.33 34.81 -6.38
C THR A 202 4.70 33.87 -5.24
N CYS A 203 3.93 32.79 -5.08
CA CYS A 203 4.16 31.85 -3.97
C CYS A 203 5.32 30.89 -4.23
N PHE A 204 5.76 30.75 -5.49
CA PHE A 204 6.80 29.79 -5.87
C PHE A 204 7.76 30.37 -6.91
N SER A 205 8.98 29.85 -6.91
CA SER A 205 10.03 30.15 -7.89
C SER A 205 10.67 28.85 -8.38
N ALA A 206 11.14 28.85 -9.62
CA ALA A 206 11.84 27.73 -10.22
C ALA A 206 12.93 28.24 -11.16
N ALA A 207 13.88 27.37 -11.50
CA ALA A 207 14.75 27.62 -12.64
C ALA A 207 13.93 27.55 -13.93
N ASN A 208 14.19 28.42 -14.90
CA ASN A 208 13.63 28.32 -16.24
C ASN A 208 14.08 26.99 -16.87
N ALA A 209 13.15 26.24 -17.45
CA ALA A 209 13.42 24.89 -17.95
C ALA A 209 14.41 24.86 -19.12
N THR A 210 14.57 25.98 -19.83
CA THR A 210 15.46 26.11 -20.98
C THR A 210 16.80 26.77 -20.61
N THR A 211 16.78 27.79 -19.74
CA THR A 211 17.98 28.62 -19.48
C THR A 211 18.59 28.41 -18.10
N GLY A 212 17.91 27.72 -17.18
CA GLY A 212 18.36 27.52 -15.80
C GLY A 212 18.29 28.77 -14.91
N SER A 213 17.90 29.93 -15.46
CA SER A 213 17.80 31.19 -14.72
C SER A 213 16.63 31.17 -13.72
N ALA A 214 16.78 31.79 -12.55
CA ALA A 214 15.70 31.86 -11.56
C ALA A 214 14.49 32.67 -12.09
N THR A 215 13.29 32.13 -11.94
CA THR A 215 12.03 32.73 -12.38
C THR A 215 10.97 32.62 -11.28
N ASN A 216 10.11 33.63 -11.16
CA ASN A 216 8.98 33.62 -10.24
C ASN A 216 7.75 33.11 -10.99
N LEU A 217 7.14 32.02 -10.52
CA LEU A 217 6.04 31.37 -11.22
C LEU A 217 4.74 32.15 -11.02
N THR A 218 3.94 32.25 -12.09
CA THR A 218 2.62 32.87 -12.01
C THR A 218 1.63 31.91 -11.35
N ASN A 219 1.13 32.23 -10.14
CA ASN A 219 0.26 31.34 -9.37
C ASN A 219 -0.92 30.74 -10.18
N ALA A 220 -1.53 31.50 -11.09
CA ALA A 220 -2.67 31.03 -11.91
C ALA A 220 -2.28 30.02 -13.01
N ASN A 221 -1.01 29.99 -13.42
CA ASN A 221 -0.50 29.06 -14.41
C ASN A 221 -0.10 27.72 -13.81
N TRP A 222 -0.17 27.55 -12.48
CA TRP A 222 0.28 26.37 -11.78
C TRP A 222 -0.77 25.89 -10.78
N ALA A 223 -0.84 24.57 -10.57
CA ALA A 223 -1.58 23.97 -9.48
C ALA A 223 -0.62 23.33 -8.48
N LEU A 224 -0.96 23.38 -7.20
CA LEU A 224 -0.32 22.50 -6.22
C LEU A 224 -0.99 21.12 -6.31
N VAL A 225 -0.19 20.06 -6.36
CA VAL A 225 -0.66 18.67 -6.25
C VAL A 225 0.07 18.02 -5.10
N VAL A 226 -0.68 17.50 -4.14
CA VAL A 226 -0.15 16.85 -2.94
C VAL A 226 -0.34 15.35 -3.07
N GLU A 227 0.75 14.61 -2.92
CA GLU A 227 0.75 13.16 -2.84
C GLU A 227 1.26 12.75 -1.45
N ALA A 228 0.59 11.81 -0.79
CA ALA A 228 0.97 11.40 0.56
C ALA A 228 0.86 9.88 0.76
N PHE A 229 1.75 9.34 1.59
CA PHE A 229 1.88 7.89 1.82
C PHE A 229 2.09 7.61 3.31
N ALA A 230 1.38 6.61 3.81
CA ALA A 230 1.44 6.14 5.21
C ALA A 230 2.52 5.08 5.45
#